data_AF-A0A7V5FJ25-F1
#
_entry.id   AF-A0A7V5FJ25-F1
#
_cell.length_a   1.000
_cell.length_b   1.000
_cell.length_c   1.000
_cell.angle_alpha   90.00
_cell.angle_beta   90.00
_cell.angle_gamma   90.00
#
_symmetry.space_group_name_H-M   'P 1'
#
loop_
_entity.id
_entity.type
_entity.pdbx_description
1 polymer ?
#
loop_
_entity_poly.entity_id
_entity_poly.type
_entity_poly.pdbx_seq_one_letter_code
_entity_poly.pdbx_strand_id
1 'polypeptide(L)' 'MRRFPLLFLIGLVASGCKHCTSPRVVKNRREYTWTIDTLAYPRSFQTSMRDTWGSSANDVHVVGHNGAGGYG' A
#
# COMPACT_ATOMS: atom_id res chain seq x y z
N MET A 1 -15.59 -43.12 -3.29
CA MET A 1 -14.81 -42.15 -4.12
C MET A 1 -15.42 -40.75 -4.02
N ARG A 2 -15.25 -40.03 -2.89
CA ARG A 2 -15.85 -38.67 -2.69
C ARG A 2 -14.99 -37.69 -1.86
N ARG A 3 -13.77 -38.09 -1.45
CA ARG A 3 -12.90 -37.27 -0.56
C ARG A 3 -11.78 -36.51 -1.29
N PHE A 4 -11.56 -36.78 -2.58
CA PHE A 4 -10.54 -36.12 -3.40
C PHE A 4 -10.73 -34.60 -3.59
N PRO A 5 -11.93 -34.05 -3.84
CA PRO A 5 -12.07 -32.61 -4.09
C PRO A 5 -11.85 -31.76 -2.81
N LEU A 6 -12.19 -32.31 -1.64
CA LEU A 6 -12.00 -31.64 -0.36
C LEU A 6 -10.51 -31.50 0.00
N LEU A 7 -9.72 -32.55 -0.25
CA LEU A 7 -8.28 -32.54 -0.02
C LEU A 7 -7.55 -31.57 -0.97
N PHE A 8 -8.03 -31.45 -2.21
CA PHE A 8 -7.48 -30.50 -3.18
C PHE A 8 -7.77 -29.04 -2.78
N LEU A 9 -8.99 -28.76 -2.29
CA LEU A 9 -9.37 -27.42 -1.79
C LEU A 9 -8.56 -27.02 -0.55
N ILE A 10 -8.32 -27.96 0.39
CA ILE A 10 -7.49 -27.73 1.58
C ILE A 10 -6.04 -27.43 1.19
N GLY A 11 -5.50 -28.13 0.18
CA GLY A 11 -4.17 -27.86 -0.36
C GLY A 11 -4.04 -26.46 -0.98
N LEU A 12 -5.08 -25.99 -1.67
CA LEU A 12 -5.16 -24.65 -2.28
C LEU A 12 -5.23 -23.51 -1.25
N VAL A 13 -5.85 -23.74 -0.09
CA VAL A 13 -5.89 -22.74 1.01
C VAL A 13 -4.56 -22.72 1.77
N ALA A 14 -3.89 -23.88 1.90
CA ALA A 14 -2.60 -24.00 2.59
C ALA A 14 -1.39 -23.50 1.79
N SER A 15 -1.53 -23.28 0.47
CA SER A 15 -0.55 -22.59 -0.37
C SER A 15 -0.70 -21.07 -0.35
N GLY A 16 -1.62 -20.53 0.47
CA GLY A 16 -1.66 -19.11 0.82
C GLY A 16 -0.28 -18.63 1.27
N CYS A 17 0.13 -17.48 0.73
CA CYS A 17 1.48 -16.91 0.82
C CYS A 17 2.06 -17.00 2.25
N LYS A 18 3.06 -17.87 2.45
CA LYS A 18 3.75 -18.02 3.76
C LYS A 18 4.72 -16.87 4.08
N HIS A 19 4.89 -15.92 3.16
CA HIS A 19 5.79 -14.80 3.30
C HIS A 19 5.07 -13.51 2.92
N CYS A 20 4.20 -13.05 3.83
CA CYS A 20 3.97 -11.63 3.93
C CYS A 20 5.31 -11.03 4.37
N THR A 21 6.10 -10.49 3.45
CA THR A 21 7.39 -9.88 3.75
C THR A 21 7.12 -8.69 4.65
N SER A 22 7.16 -8.90 5.97
CA SER A 22 7.17 -7.80 6.91
C SER A 22 8.38 -6.94 6.56
N PRO A 23 8.22 -5.61 6.42
CA PRO A 23 9.35 -4.75 6.12
C PRO A 23 10.47 -5.03 7.12
N ARG A 24 11.69 -5.21 6.60
CA ARG A 24 12.88 -5.43 7.42
C ARG A 24 12.95 -4.29 8.43
N VAL A 25 12.87 -4.61 9.72
CA VAL A 25 13.01 -3.61 10.79
C VAL A 25 14.46 -3.16 10.80
N VAL A 26 14.73 -2.08 10.07
CA VAL A 26 16.02 -1.42 10.07
C VAL A 26 16.14 -0.70 11.41
N LYS A 27 16.98 -1.25 12.32
CA LYS A 27 17.16 -0.71 13.68
C LYS A 27 17.98 0.58 13.69
N ASN A 28 18.83 0.79 12.68
CA ASN A 28 19.68 1.97 12.56
C ASN A 28 19.03 3.03 11.65
N ARG A 29 18.80 4.23 12.19
CA ARG A 29 18.17 5.33 11.43
C ARG A 29 18.95 5.78 10.19
N ARG A 30 20.25 5.50 10.11
CA ARG A 30 21.11 5.88 8.97
C ARG A 30 21.04 4.91 7.79
N GLU A 31 20.41 3.75 7.98
CA GLU A 31 20.23 2.74 6.93
C GLU A 31 18.90 2.91 6.16
N TYR A 32 18.10 3.94 6.46
CA TYR A 32 16.90 4.25 5.68
C TYR A 32 17.27 4.81 4.31
N THR A 33 16.81 4.14 3.27
CA THR A 33 16.85 4.64 1.89
C THR A 33 15.54 5.33 1.58
N TRP A 34 15.61 6.57 1.11
CA TRP A 34 14.43 7.29 0.61
C TRP A 34 14.20 6.95 -0.85
N THR A 35 12.99 6.50 -1.17
CA THR A 35 12.51 6.37 -2.54
C THR A 35 11.56 7.50 -2.85
N ILE A 36 11.67 8.07 -4.05
CA ILE A 36 10.69 9.05 -4.54
C ILE A 36 9.53 8.25 -5.10
N ASP A 37 8.35 8.44 -4.52
CA ASP A 37 7.09 7.94 -5.06
C ASP A 37 6.21 9.11 -5.50
N THR A 38 5.49 8.93 -6.61
CA THR A 38 4.63 9.99 -7.15
C THR A 38 3.22 9.77 -6.63
N LEU A 39 2.82 10.56 -5.63
CA LEU A 39 1.43 10.56 -5.16
C LEU A 39 0.52 11.24 -6.21
N ALA A 40 -0.47 10.50 -6.69
CA ALA A 40 -1.44 10.98 -7.67
C ALA A 40 -2.86 10.94 -7.09
N TYR A 41 -3.59 12.07 -7.18
CA TYR A 41 -5.00 12.09 -6.82
C TYR A 41 -5.86 11.64 -8.01
N PRO A 42 -6.83 10.71 -7.82
CA PRO A 42 -7.63 10.18 -8.92
C PRO A 42 -8.34 11.28 -9.72
N ARG A 43 -8.29 11.17 -11.05
CA ARG A 43 -8.92 12.12 -12.01
C ARG A 43 -8.46 13.58 -11.87
N SER A 44 -7.29 13.80 -11.26
CA SER A 44 -6.68 15.12 -11.15
C SER A 44 -5.64 15.31 -12.26
N PHE A 45 -5.73 16.39 -13.03
CA PHE A 45 -4.69 16.71 -14.03
C PHE A 45 -3.41 17.25 -13.38
N GLN A 46 -3.54 17.77 -12.16
CA GLN A 46 -2.44 18.27 -11.34
C GLN A 46 -2.67 17.86 -9.89
N THR A 47 -1.63 17.37 -9.22
CA THR A 47 -1.62 17.13 -7.77
C THR A 47 -0.46 17.93 -7.17
N SER A 48 -0.77 18.95 -6.38
CA SER A 48 0.18 19.84 -5.72
C SER A 48 0.08 19.69 -4.22
N MET A 49 0.90 18.81 -3.66
CA MET A 49 0.98 18.57 -2.21
C MET A 49 1.78 19.67 -1.54
N ARG A 50 1.32 20.13 -0.37
CA ARG A 50 1.96 21.23 0.38
C ARG A 50 2.47 20.79 1.74
N ASP A 51 1.75 19.90 2.41
CA ASP A 51 2.11 19.46 3.75
C ASP A 51 1.57 18.05 4.05
N THR A 52 2.16 17.39 5.04
CA THR A 52 1.81 16.03 5.47
C THR A 52 1.77 15.93 7.00
N TRP A 53 0.80 15.19 7.54
CA TRP A 53 0.68 14.91 8.97
C TRP A 53 0.25 13.46 9.19
N GLY A 54 0.67 12.82 10.29
CA GLY A 54 0.23 11.48 10.63
C GLY A 54 0.24 11.21 12.13
N SER A 55 -0.73 10.41 12.59
CA SER A 55 -0.90 10.03 14.01
C SER A 55 -0.42 8.61 14.31
N SER A 56 -0.40 7.74 13.30
CA SER A 56 0.07 6.36 13.38
C SER A 56 0.56 5.89 12.01
N ALA A 57 1.18 4.71 11.94
CA ALA A 57 1.65 4.13 10.68
C ALA A 57 0.53 3.93 9.63
N ASN A 58 -0.74 3.84 10.08
CA ASN A 58 -1.91 3.64 9.21
C ASN A 58 -2.82 4.86 9.13
N ASP A 59 -2.44 5.98 9.74
CA ASP A 59 -3.25 7.20 9.79
C ASP A 59 -2.39 8.40 9.42
N VAL A 60 -2.36 8.69 8.12
CA VAL A 60 -1.53 9.72 7.49
C VAL A 60 -2.38 10.51 6.51
N HIS A 61 -2.29 11.83 6.61
CA HIS A 61 -3.00 12.80 5.80
C HIS A 61 -2.03 13.68 5.02
N VAL A 62 -2.43 14.07 3.83
CA VAL A 62 -1.70 14.98 2.95
C VAL A 62 -2.64 16.12 2.56
N VAL A 63 -2.17 17.36 2.67
CA VAL A 63 -2.94 18.55 2.27
C VAL A 63 -2.28 19.24 1.10
N GLY A 64 -3.09 19.88 0.26
CA GLY A 64 -2.62 20.52 -0.96
C GLY A 64 -3.76 20.96 -1.87
N HIS A 65 -3.41 21.20 -3.13
CA HIS A 65 -4.35 21.50 -4.20
C HIS A 65 -4.35 20.37 -5.22
N ASN A 66 -5.53 19.99 -5.70
CA ASN A 66 -5.66 19.13 -6.85
C ASN A 66 -6.48 19.87 -7.92
N GLY A 67 -6.00 19.85 -9.15
CA GLY A 67 -6.72 20.42 -10.29
C GLY A 67 -7.82 19.47 -10.71
N ALA A 68 -9.09 19.82 -10.45
CA ALA A 68 -10.21 19.12 -11.07
C ALA A 68 -10.12 19.34 -12.57
N GLY A 69 -9.84 18.29 -13.34
CA GLY A 69 -9.93 18.36 -14.80
C GLY A 69 -11.38 18.69 -15.08
N GLY A 70 -11.66 19.92 -15.51
CA GLY A 70 -13.03 20.43 -15.58
C GLY A 70 -13.85 19.63 -16.57
N TYR A 71 -14.54 18.60 -16.07
CA TYR A 71 -15.85 18.10 -16.51
C TYR A 71 -16.49 17.49 -15.25
N GLY A 72 -17.74 17.87 -14.99
CA GLY A 72 -18.52 17.47 -13.80
C GLY A 72 -18.60 15.96 -13.58
#